data_AF-C6LPU5-F1
#
_entry.id   AF-C6LPU5-F1
#
_cell.length_a   1.000
_cell.length_b   1.000
_cell.length_c   1.000
_cell.angle_alpha   90.00
_cell.angle_beta   90.00
_cell.angle_gamma   90.00
#
_symmetry.space_group_name_H-M   'P 1'
#
loop_
_entity.id
_entity.type
_entity.pdbx_description
1 polymer ?
#
loop_
_entity_poly.entity_id
_entity_poly.type
_entity_poly.pdbx_seq_one_letter_code
_entity_poly.pdbx_strand_id
1 'polypeptide(L)'
;MAPSRSIVWAPIPCLSSLFPMIGHFGITDSTGIIHDFGGDFYVNRSETHTIFGLPSLYSQLSETYWPTISDEEWDNAISMAMAQYQKKRYNFFTNNCHHFVAAVLNMLSSGEKRYTVPSLIKKFRLGKTVKKMPE
;
A
#
# COMPACT_ATOMS: atom_id res chain seq x y z
N MET A 1 13.63 -6.10 -6.59
CA MET A 1 12.43 -6.39 -5.77
C MET A 1 12.18 -5.22 -4.83
N ALA A 2 10.92 -4.92 -4.52
CA ALA A 2 10.61 -3.89 -3.55
C ALA A 2 11.03 -4.33 -2.13
N PRO A 3 11.40 -3.39 -1.24
CA PRO A 3 11.66 -3.72 0.16
C PRO A 3 10.45 -4.41 0.79
N SER A 4 10.65 -5.52 1.50
CA SER A 4 9.56 -6.25 2.16
C SER A 4 8.88 -5.41 3.25
N ARG A 5 7.66 -5.80 3.62
CA ARG A 5 6.85 -5.14 4.68
C ARG A 5 6.79 -3.62 4.54
N SER A 6 6.55 -3.16 3.31
CA SER A 6 6.59 -1.75 2.94
C SER A 6 5.31 -1.31 2.27
N ILE A 7 5.00 -0.04 2.44
CA ILE A 7 4.03 0.64 1.60
C ILE A 7 4.81 1.35 0.50
N VAL A 8 4.42 1.09 -0.75
CA VAL A 8 5.07 1.64 -1.94
C VAL A 8 4.17 2.67 -2.60
N TRP A 9 4.78 3.64 -3.28
CA TRP A 9 4.07 4.68 -4.01
C TRP A 9 4.63 4.83 -5.42
N ALA A 10 3.74 4.78 -6.42
CA ALA A 10 4.06 5.01 -7.82
C ALA A 10 3.37 6.29 -8.33
N PRO A 11 4.05 7.08 -9.18
CA PRO A 11 3.41 8.22 -9.84
C PRO A 11 2.37 7.72 -10.86
N ILE A 12 1.20 8.35 -10.88
CA ILE A 12 0.19 8.15 -11.93
C ILE A 12 0.58 9.06 -13.11
N PRO A 13 0.74 8.51 -14.33
CA PRO A 13 1.13 9.28 -15.51
C PRO A 13 0.27 10.54 -15.69
N CYS A 14 0.92 11.67 -15.98
CA CYS A 14 0.33 13.01 -16.11
C CYS A 14 -0.26 13.61 -14.82
N LEU A 15 -1.00 12.84 -14.02
CA LEU A 15 -1.72 13.33 -12.84
C LEU A 15 -0.77 13.69 -11.70
N SER A 16 0.23 12.85 -11.42
CA SER A 16 1.20 13.12 -10.36
C SER A 16 2.13 14.30 -10.66
N SER A 17 2.25 14.68 -11.94
CA SER A 17 3.02 15.86 -12.35
C SER A 17 2.26 17.16 -12.06
N LEU A 18 0.92 17.15 -12.19
CA LEU A 18 0.06 18.30 -11.89
C LEU A 18 -0.24 18.41 -10.38
N PHE A 19 -0.42 17.27 -9.72
CA PHE A 19 -0.70 17.19 -8.29
C PHE A 19 0.29 16.23 -7.61
N PRO A 20 1.44 16.72 -7.11
CA PRO A 20 2.53 15.89 -6.60
C PRO A 20 2.18 15.07 -5.35
N MET A 21 1.01 15.26 -4.75
CA MET A 21 0.51 14.44 -3.64
C MET A 21 -0.31 13.23 -4.13
N ILE A 22 -0.86 13.30 -5.34
CA ILE A 22 -1.72 12.26 -5.90
C ILE A 22 -0.83 11.22 -6.58
N GLY A 23 -0.99 9.97 -6.20
CA GLY A 23 -0.38 8.83 -6.88
C GLY A 23 -1.01 7.54 -6.41
N HIS A 24 -0.34 6.43 -6.72
CA HIS A 24 -0.88 5.10 -6.49
C HIS A 24 -0.13 4.38 -5.38
N PHE A 25 -0.90 3.81 -4.46
CA PHE A 25 -0.36 3.07 -3.32
C PHE A 25 -0.39 1.57 -3.58
N GLY A 26 0.68 0.90 -3.19
CA GLY A 26 0.74 -0.56 -3.03
C GLY A 26 1.30 -0.92 -1.66
N ILE A 27 1.24 -2.21 -1.35
CA ILE A 27 1.80 -2.79 -0.13
C ILE A 27 2.56 -4.05 -0.48
N THR A 28 3.71 -4.28 0.13
CA THR A 28 4.51 -5.49 -0.12
C THR A 28 4.27 -6.53 0.96
N ASP A 29 4.24 -7.81 0.58
CA ASP A 29 4.26 -8.92 1.52
C ASP A 29 5.63 -9.05 2.23
N SER A 30 5.77 -10.09 3.07
CA SER A 30 7.00 -10.41 3.79
C SER A 30 8.19 -10.73 2.87
N THR A 31 7.92 -11.11 1.62
CA THR A 31 8.92 -11.46 0.60
C THR A 31 9.22 -10.32 -0.38
N GLY A 32 8.46 -9.23 -0.34
CA GLY A 32 8.65 -8.06 -1.20
C GLY A 32 7.76 -8.03 -2.45
N ILE A 33 6.77 -8.93 -2.57
CA ILE A 33 5.80 -8.89 -3.66
C ILE A 33 4.83 -7.75 -3.43
N ILE A 34 4.67 -6.87 -4.42
CA ILE A 34 3.77 -5.72 -4.41
C ILE A 34 2.34 -6.20 -4.68
N HIS A 35 1.42 -5.71 -3.85
CA HIS A 35 -0.02 -5.86 -3.99
C HIS A 35 -0.68 -4.48 -4.05
N ASP A 36 -1.50 -4.25 -5.08
CA ASP A 36 -2.24 -2.99 -5.22
C ASP A 36 -3.58 -3.18 -5.92
N PHE A 37 -4.60 -2.48 -5.42
CA PHE A 37 -5.94 -2.55 -6.00
C PHE A 37 -6.01 -1.67 -7.25
N GLY A 38 -6.08 -2.31 -8.41
CA GLY A 38 -5.88 -1.68 -9.71
C GLY A 38 -7.14 -1.48 -10.54
N GLY A 39 -8.26 -2.08 -10.14
CA GLY A 39 -9.51 -1.98 -10.90
C GLY A 39 -10.58 -2.92 -10.35
N ASP A 40 -11.72 -2.95 -11.03
CA ASP A 40 -12.85 -3.82 -10.66
C ASP A 40 -12.39 -5.26 -10.46
N PHE A 41 -12.63 -5.79 -9.26
CA PHE A 41 -12.34 -7.19 -8.90
C PHE A 41 -10.86 -7.59 -9.06
N TYR A 42 -9.97 -6.62 -9.20
CA TYR A 42 -8.58 -6.85 -9.59
C TYR A 42 -7.60 -6.25 -8.59
N VAL A 43 -6.81 -7.14 -7.97
CA VAL A 43 -5.64 -6.77 -7.17
C VAL A 43 -4.41 -7.30 -7.91
N ASN A 44 -3.51 -6.39 -8.26
CA ASN A 44 -2.22 -6.71 -8.87
C ASN A 44 -1.32 -7.46 -7.88
N ARG A 45 -0.46 -8.32 -8.42
CA ARG A 45 0.60 -9.03 -7.68
C ARG A 45 1.86 -9.02 -8.54
N SER A 46 2.91 -8.35 -8.08
CA SER A 46 4.12 -8.17 -8.89
C SER A 46 5.38 -7.98 -8.04
N GLU A 47 6.50 -8.54 -8.47
CA GLU A 47 7.81 -8.34 -7.83
C GLU A 47 8.39 -6.93 -8.01
N THR A 48 7.88 -6.19 -9.00
CA THR A 48 8.59 -5.03 -9.55
C THR A 48 7.69 -3.81 -9.76
N HIS A 49 6.42 -3.98 -10.12
CA HIS A 49 5.58 -2.86 -10.58
C HIS A 49 4.21 -2.84 -9.91
N THR A 50 3.66 -1.64 -9.73
CA THR A 50 2.22 -1.42 -9.52
C THR A 50 1.49 -1.39 -10.87
N ILE A 51 0.16 -1.25 -10.87
CA ILE A 51 -0.58 -1.02 -12.12
C ILE A 51 -0.21 0.27 -12.87
N PHE A 52 0.49 1.22 -12.23
CA PHE A 52 0.99 2.44 -12.87
C PHE A 52 2.51 2.42 -13.10
N GLY A 53 3.15 1.25 -12.99
CA GLY A 53 4.58 1.07 -13.22
C GLY A 53 5.41 1.01 -11.94
N LEU A 54 6.70 1.30 -12.06
CA LEU A 54 7.66 1.19 -10.96
C LEU A 54 7.29 2.14 -9.82
N PRO A 55 7.27 1.67 -8.56
CA PRO A 55 7.24 2.56 -7.43
C PRO A 55 8.46 3.50 -7.45
N SER A 56 8.27 4.74 -7.00
CA SER A 56 9.35 5.71 -6.84
C SER A 56 9.72 5.94 -5.38
N LEU A 57 8.78 5.68 -4.47
CA LEU A 57 8.98 5.80 -3.04
C LEU A 57 8.52 4.53 -2.32
N TYR A 58 9.11 4.30 -1.15
CA TYR A 58 8.61 3.33 -0.19
C TYR A 58 8.71 3.87 1.24
N SER A 59 7.89 3.32 2.12
CA SER A 59 8.05 3.45 3.55
C SER A 59 7.96 2.05 4.15
N GLN A 60 9.10 1.52 4.56
CA GLN A 60 9.15 0.27 5.29
C GLN A 60 8.59 0.48 6.69
N LEU A 61 7.74 -0.45 7.12
CA LEU A 61 7.21 -0.40 8.47
C LEU A 61 8.31 -0.79 9.45
N SER A 62 8.74 0.16 10.28
CA SER A 62 9.77 -0.13 11.27
C SER A 62 9.19 -0.97 12.41
N GLU A 63 10.03 -1.89 12.91
CA GLU A 63 9.77 -2.67 14.12
C GLU A 63 9.44 -1.76 15.32
N THR A 64 9.88 -0.50 15.33
CA THR A 64 9.52 0.47 16.39
C THR A 64 8.02 0.70 16.54
N TYR A 65 7.25 0.64 15.45
CA TYR A 65 5.80 0.90 15.47
C TYR A 65 4.95 -0.37 15.33
N TRP A 66 5.58 -1.48 14.94
CA TRP A 66 4.94 -2.77 14.74
C TRP A 66 5.83 -3.94 15.25
N PRO A 67 6.35 -3.87 16.48
CA PRO A 67 7.38 -4.80 16.96
C PRO A 67 6.90 -6.23 17.12
N THR A 68 5.59 -6.44 17.14
CA THR A 68 4.96 -7.72 17.47
C THR A 68 4.27 -8.41 16.29
N ILE A 69 4.29 -7.80 15.09
CA ILE A 69 3.63 -8.41 13.92
C ILE A 69 4.62 -9.35 13.23
N SER A 70 4.31 -10.64 13.27
CA SER A 70 5.01 -11.67 12.50
C SER A 70 4.78 -11.53 10.99
N ASP A 71 5.66 -12.14 10.20
CA ASP A 71 5.51 -12.17 8.74
C ASP A 71 4.22 -12.89 8.32
N GLU A 72 3.84 -13.94 9.04
CA GLU A 72 2.58 -14.67 8.83
C GLU A 72 1.36 -13.77 9.08
N GLU A 73 1.32 -13.02 10.18
CA GLU A 73 0.23 -12.09 10.46
C GLU A 73 0.13 -10.98 9.41
N TRP A 74 1.28 -10.46 8.95
CA TRP A 74 1.37 -9.47 7.88
C TRP A 74 0.77 -9.99 6.56
N ASP A 75 1.22 -11.16 6.12
CA ASP A 75 0.80 -11.77 4.86
C ASP A 75 -0.66 -12.24 4.90
N ASN A 76 -1.13 -12.72 6.06
CA ASN A 76 -2.53 -13.07 6.28
C ASN A 76 -3.44 -11.85 6.14
N ALA A 77 -3.08 -10.70 6.71
CA ALA A 77 -3.85 -9.47 6.54
C ALA A 77 -3.93 -9.00 5.09
N ILE A 78 -2.82 -9.10 4.34
CA ILE A 78 -2.80 -8.82 2.89
C ILE A 78 -3.75 -9.78 2.17
N SER A 79 -3.65 -11.08 2.44
CA SER A 79 -4.46 -12.12 1.80
C SER A 79 -5.96 -11.93 2.09
N MET A 80 -6.33 -11.61 3.32
CA MET A 80 -7.71 -11.31 3.71
C MET A 80 -8.24 -10.06 2.98
N ALA A 81 -7.46 -8.99 2.90
CA ALA A 81 -7.85 -7.79 2.15
C ALA A 81 -7.98 -8.09 0.65
N MET A 82 -7.06 -8.85 0.06
CA MET A 82 -7.14 -9.27 -1.34
C MET A 82 -8.44 -10.02 -1.62
N ALA A 83 -8.77 -11.03 -0.81
CA ALA A 83 -10.00 -11.82 -0.97
C ALA A 83 -11.28 -10.98 -0.89
N GLN A 84 -11.27 -9.88 -0.12
CA GLN A 84 -12.37 -8.92 -0.09
C GLN A 84 -12.38 -8.02 -1.33
N TYR A 85 -11.24 -7.46 -1.71
CA TYR A 85 -11.15 -6.47 -2.80
C TYR A 85 -11.28 -7.07 -4.19
N GLN A 86 -10.94 -8.35 -4.36
CA GLN A 86 -11.25 -9.12 -5.57
C GLN A 86 -12.77 -9.31 -5.80
N LYS A 87 -13.62 -8.92 -4.85
CA LYS A 87 -15.08 -8.94 -4.97
C LYS A 87 -15.68 -7.52 -5.03
N LYS A 88 -14.86 -6.47 -5.07
CA LYS A 88 -15.31 -5.06 -5.03
C LYS A 88 -15.13 -4.36 -6.37
N ARG A 89 -16.04 -3.42 -6.66
CA ARG A 89 -15.94 -2.45 -7.75
C ARG A 89 -15.01 -1.32 -7.36
N TYR A 90 -14.14 -0.92 -8.27
CA TYR A 90 -13.25 0.22 -8.11
C TYR A 90 -14.04 1.53 -8.21
N ASN A 91 -13.71 2.46 -7.32
CA ASN A 91 -14.17 3.84 -7.41
C ASN A 91 -13.03 4.77 -7.01
N PHE A 92 -12.72 5.71 -7.88
CA PHE A 92 -11.60 6.64 -7.69
C PHE A 92 -11.66 7.41 -6.36
N PHE A 93 -12.84 7.76 -5.87
CA PHE A 93 -13.00 8.55 -4.65
C PHE A 93 -13.26 7.72 -3.39
N THR A 94 -13.99 6.60 -3.51
CA THR A 94 -14.53 5.88 -2.35
C THR A 94 -14.05 4.45 -2.19
N ASN A 95 -13.42 3.85 -3.21
CA ASN A 95 -12.90 2.49 -3.13
C ASN A 95 -11.75 2.27 -4.13
N ASN A 96 -10.53 2.63 -3.71
CA ASN A 96 -9.35 2.65 -4.56
C ASN A 96 -8.13 2.02 -3.83
N CYS A 97 -6.94 2.17 -4.42
CA CYS A 97 -5.69 1.68 -3.87
C CYS A 97 -5.37 2.16 -2.43
N HIS A 98 -5.74 3.39 -2.07
CA HIS A 98 -5.53 3.90 -0.71
C HIS A 98 -6.45 3.18 0.28
N HIS A 99 -7.70 2.93 -0.11
CA HIS A 99 -8.65 2.19 0.71
C HIS A 99 -8.21 0.73 0.90
N PHE A 100 -7.63 0.11 -0.13
CA PHE A 100 -7.05 -1.22 -0.05
C PHE A 100 -5.90 -1.28 0.97
N VAL A 101 -4.89 -0.40 0.85
CA VAL A 101 -3.78 -0.35 1.82
C VAL A 101 -4.27 -0.03 3.23
N ALA A 102 -5.24 0.88 3.38
CA ALA A 102 -5.85 1.16 4.68
C ALA A 102 -6.55 -0.07 5.27
N ALA A 103 -7.25 -0.85 4.45
CA ALA A 103 -7.91 -2.07 4.89
C ALA A 103 -6.91 -3.11 5.42
N VAL A 104 -5.78 -3.31 4.73
CA VAL A 104 -4.71 -4.19 5.20
C VAL A 104 -4.18 -3.73 6.57
N LEU A 105 -3.81 -2.46 6.70
CA LEU A 105 -3.28 -1.95 7.97
C LEU A 105 -4.30 -1.99 9.12
N ASN A 106 -5.59 -1.86 8.80
CA ASN A 106 -6.66 -1.96 9.78
C ASN A 106 -6.95 -3.40 10.22
N MET A 107 -6.63 -4.41 9.40
CA MET A 107 -6.69 -5.82 9.81
C MET A 107 -5.57 -6.17 10.80
N LEU A 108 -4.44 -5.47 10.70
CA LEU A 108 -3.28 -5.66 11.58
C LEU A 108 -3.35 -4.88 12.88
N SER A 109 -4.07 -3.75 12.89
CA SER A 109 -4.31 -3.02 14.13
C SER A 109 -5.36 -3.76 14.95
N SER A 110 -5.04 -4.09 16.20
CA SER A 110 -5.95 -4.64 17.22
C SER A 110 -7.10 -3.71 17.63
N GLY A 111 -7.51 -2.78 16.76
CA GLY A 111 -8.59 -1.82 16.99
C GLY A 111 -8.14 -0.48 17.58
N GLU A 112 -6.91 -0.37 18.09
CA GLU A 112 -6.42 0.87 18.70
C GLU A 112 -6.16 1.99 17.68
N LYS A 113 -5.84 1.64 16.44
CA LYS A 113 -5.45 2.60 15.41
C LYS A 113 -6.17 2.35 14.09
N ARG A 114 -6.99 3.32 13.70
CA ARG A 114 -7.68 3.31 12.41
C ARG A 114 -6.94 4.14 11.37
N TYR A 115 -6.55 3.51 10.29
CA TYR A 115 -6.00 4.13 9.10
C TYR A 115 -7.11 4.56 8.14
N THR A 116 -7.06 5.83 7.75
CA THR A 116 -7.88 6.48 6.73
C THR A 116 -7.00 6.99 5.59
N VAL A 117 -7.59 7.34 4.44
CA VAL A 117 -6.85 7.89 3.29
C VAL A 117 -6.00 9.12 3.67
N PRO A 118 -6.52 10.15 4.38
CA PRO A 118 -5.68 11.28 4.81
C PRO A 118 -4.52 10.85 5.71
N SER A 119 -4.75 9.89 6.62
CA SER A 119 -3.69 9.39 7.51
C SER A 119 -2.59 8.64 6.74
N LEU A 120 -2.95 7.90 5.70
CA LEU A 120 -1.99 7.22 4.82
C LEU A 120 -1.13 8.22 4.07
N ILE A 121 -1.74 9.22 3.44
CA ILE A 121 -1.00 10.26 2.71
C ILE A 121 -0.04 10.98 3.66
N LYS A 122 -0.53 11.41 4.83
CA LYS A 122 0.30 12.10 5.83
C LYS A 122 1.49 11.26 6.27
N LYS A 123 1.30 9.95 6.50
CA LYS A 123 2.34 9.07 7.04
C LYS A 123 3.28 8.52 5.97
N PHE A 124 2.75 8.08 4.83
CA PHE A 124 3.47 7.27 3.85
C PHE A 124 3.75 7.97 2.52
N ARG A 125 3.23 9.20 2.32
CA ARG A 125 3.66 10.09 1.24
C ARG A 125 4.46 11.28 1.76
N LEU A 126 4.03 11.87 2.87
CA LEU A 126 4.62 13.12 3.41
C LEU A 126 5.44 12.90 4.69
N GLY A 127 5.51 11.66 5.19
CA GLY A 127 6.16 11.35 6.45
C GLY A 127 7.68 11.26 6.34
N LYS A 128 8.36 11.44 7.47
CA LYS A 128 9.84 11.36 7.56
C LYS A 128 10.40 9.95 7.29
N THR A 129 9.56 8.91 7.34
CA THR A 129 9.96 7.52 7.08
C THR A 129 9.97 7.16 5.59
N VAL A 130 9.49 8.07 4.74
CA VAL A 130 9.41 7.86 3.28
C VAL A 130 10.79 8.01 2.66
N LYS A 131 11.17 7.02 1.86
CA LYS A 131 12.47 6.93 1.18
C LYS A 131 12.24 6.74 -0.33
N LYS A 132 13.22 7.13 -1.14
CA LYS A 132 13.26 6.77 -2.56
C LYS A 132 13.50 5.27 -2.70
N MET A 133 12.87 4.65 -3.71
CA MET A 133 13.17 3.26 -4.05
C MET A 133 14.67 3.09 -4.33
N PRO A 134 15.28 1.97 -3.88
CA PRO A 134 16.65 1.63 -4.26
C PRO A 134 16.75 1.45 -5.78
N GLU A 135 17.91 1.81 -6.33
CA GLU A 135 18.24 1.59 -7.75
C GLU A 135 18.39 0.10 -8.08
#